data_AF-B0E3T6-F1
#
_entry.id   AF-B0E3T6-F1
#
_cell.length_a   1.000
_cell.length_b   1.000
_cell.length_c   1.000
_cell.angle_alpha   90.00
_cell.angle_beta   90.00
_cell.angle_gamma   90.00
#
_symmetry.space_group_name_H-M   'P 1'
#
loop_
_entity.id
_entity.type
_entity.pdbx_description
1 polymer ?
#
loop_
_entity_poly.entity_id
_entity_poly.type
_entity_poly.pdbx_seq_one_letter_code
_entity_poly.pdbx_strand_id
1 'polypeptide(L)'
;VLIFALHNIFTKEASPRGYQLLKLLQSYVELDMYASLKVHTETTIQKGQEELLVFEKALHEYMPFNPAKSWSFPKSHTHKHMFDDIQQKGVTRNYNTKPNEKCHGAFKNSYKFRTNFKNVAPQILKFDHANLVATVIRDDIDYLDLSQAEASAEDSQIQVTRNIIGTAHVSLGSQCAPVAFSDLEDEHSADSAFKDFRKKIGRFFTRYLGRLVRFGPSDQVNFDL
;
A
#
# COMPACT_ATOMS: atom_id res chain seq x y z
N VAL A 1 -25.03 -18.52 -3.08
CA VAL A 1 -25.61 -18.81 -4.42
C VAL A 1 -26.68 -19.91 -4.35
N LEU A 2 -26.38 -21.10 -3.79
CA LEU A 2 -27.34 -22.21 -3.71
C LEU A 2 -28.64 -21.88 -2.95
N ILE A 3 -28.56 -21.20 -1.80
CA ILE A 3 -29.76 -20.85 -1.00
C ILE A 3 -30.72 -19.98 -1.82
N PHE A 4 -30.21 -18.93 -2.47
CA PHE A 4 -30.99 -18.02 -3.29
C PHE A 4 -31.54 -18.68 -4.57
N ALA A 5 -30.89 -19.69 -5.13
CA ALA A 5 -31.38 -20.39 -6.31
C ALA A 5 -32.48 -21.42 -5.99
N LEU A 6 -32.54 -21.91 -4.75
CA LEU A 6 -33.38 -23.04 -4.36
C LEU A 6 -34.57 -22.66 -3.48
N HIS A 7 -34.63 -21.42 -2.96
CA HIS A 7 -35.67 -20.98 -2.02
C HIS A 7 -37.11 -21.07 -2.58
N ASN A 8 -37.28 -20.89 -3.88
CA ASN A 8 -38.58 -21.00 -4.57
C ASN A 8 -38.91 -22.44 -5.01
N ILE A 9 -37.94 -23.36 -4.99
CA ILE A 9 -38.11 -24.76 -5.37
C ILE A 9 -38.43 -25.60 -4.14
N PHE A 10 -37.66 -25.43 -3.06
CA PHE A 10 -37.87 -26.14 -1.81
C PHE A 10 -38.75 -25.31 -0.86
N THR A 11 -40.00 -25.10 -1.25
CA THR A 11 -41.01 -24.55 -0.34
C THR A 11 -41.41 -25.59 0.70
N LYS A 12 -42.07 -25.14 1.78
CA LYS A 12 -42.55 -26.01 2.84
C LYS A 12 -43.53 -27.07 2.32
N GLU A 13 -44.33 -26.71 1.33
CA GLU A 13 -45.35 -27.56 0.70
C GLU A 13 -44.73 -28.51 -0.31
N ALA A 14 -43.79 -28.03 -1.13
CA ALA A 14 -43.17 -28.82 -2.18
C ALA A 14 -42.15 -29.84 -1.62
N SER A 15 -41.38 -29.44 -0.61
CA SER A 15 -40.40 -30.31 0.03
C SER A 15 -40.13 -29.89 1.47
N PRO A 16 -40.83 -30.45 2.47
CA PRO A 16 -40.59 -30.16 3.89
C PRO A 16 -39.13 -30.38 4.30
N ARG A 17 -38.52 -31.46 3.79
CA ARG A 17 -37.11 -31.79 4.03
C ARG A 17 -36.17 -30.77 3.40
N GLY A 18 -36.42 -30.39 2.14
CA GLY A 18 -35.60 -29.40 1.42
C GLY A 18 -35.71 -28.02 2.07
N TYR A 19 -36.92 -27.62 2.46
CA TYR A 19 -37.19 -26.37 3.15
C TYR A 19 -36.45 -26.29 4.49
N GLN A 20 -36.52 -27.36 5.30
CA GLN A 20 -35.81 -27.39 6.58
C GLN A 20 -34.27 -27.38 6.40
N LEU A 21 -33.76 -28.04 5.35
CA LEU A 21 -32.34 -27.97 4.99
C LEU A 21 -31.93 -26.54 4.61
N LEU A 22 -32.76 -25.82 3.84
CA LEU A 22 -32.47 -24.44 3.46
C LEU A 22 -32.43 -23.51 4.67
N LYS A 23 -33.35 -23.65 5.64
CA LYS A 23 -33.30 -22.89 6.90
C LYS A 23 -31.99 -23.14 7.66
N LEU A 24 -31.57 -24.40 7.75
CA LEU A 24 -30.31 -24.77 8.40
C LEU A 24 -29.09 -24.18 7.66
N LEU A 25 -29.07 -24.23 6.33
CA LEU A 25 -28.00 -23.67 5.51
C LEU A 25 -27.95 -22.14 5.60
N GLN A 26 -29.11 -21.48 5.66
CA GLN A 26 -29.20 -20.02 5.86
C GLN A 26 -28.54 -19.64 7.18
N SER A 27 -29.00 -20.24 8.28
CA SER A 27 -28.45 -19.96 9.61
C SER A 27 -26.95 -20.27 9.69
N TYR A 28 -26.49 -21.36 9.06
CA TYR A 28 -25.06 -21.65 8.94
C TYR A 28 -24.27 -20.53 8.24
N VAL A 29 -24.79 -19.96 7.15
CA VAL A 29 -24.11 -18.88 6.42
C VAL A 29 -24.08 -17.59 7.26
N GLU A 30 -25.16 -17.28 7.98
CA GLU A 30 -25.19 -16.13 8.88
C GLU A 30 -24.21 -16.30 10.05
N LEU A 31 -24.15 -17.50 10.62
CA LEU A 31 -23.19 -17.87 11.66
C LEU A 31 -21.74 -17.77 11.17
N ASP A 32 -21.43 -18.31 9.98
CA ASP A 32 -20.10 -18.24 9.35
C ASP A 32 -19.69 -16.79 9.03
N MET A 33 -20.65 -15.96 8.62
CA MET A 33 -20.43 -14.52 8.40
C MET A 33 -20.00 -13.83 9.69
N TYR A 34 -20.71 -14.05 10.81
CA TYR A 34 -20.33 -13.48 12.10
C TYR A 34 -18.95 -13.97 12.54
N ALA A 35 -18.68 -15.28 12.44
CA ALA A 35 -17.41 -15.87 12.84
C ALA A 35 -16.21 -15.42 11.98
N SER A 36 -16.46 -14.97 10.74
CA SER A 36 -15.44 -14.56 9.77
C SER A 36 -15.11 -13.07 9.81
N LEU A 37 -15.73 -12.30 10.71
CA LEU A 37 -15.44 -10.88 10.86
C LEU A 37 -13.96 -10.66 11.22
N LYS A 38 -13.34 -9.65 10.60
CA LYS A 38 -11.95 -9.28 10.86
C LYS A 38 -11.79 -8.45 12.14
N VAL A 39 -12.88 -7.89 12.63
CA VAL A 39 -12.96 -7.09 13.84
C VAL A 39 -14.28 -7.44 14.50
N HIS A 40 -14.22 -7.79 15.78
CA HIS A 40 -15.40 -8.05 16.59
C HIS A 40 -15.61 -6.91 17.57
N THR A 41 -16.87 -6.49 17.68
CA THR A 41 -17.39 -5.69 18.78
C THR A 41 -18.28 -6.56 19.67
N GLU A 42 -18.57 -6.10 20.88
CA GLU A 42 -19.50 -6.74 21.81
C GLU A 42 -20.83 -7.06 21.12
N THR A 43 -21.36 -6.10 20.34
CA THR A 43 -22.59 -6.27 19.56
C THR A 43 -22.49 -7.39 18.53
N THR A 44 -21.39 -7.49 17.79
CA THR A 44 -21.24 -8.55 16.78
C THR A 44 -21.06 -9.93 17.40
N ILE A 45 -20.40 -10.00 18.57
CA ILE A 45 -20.23 -11.24 19.33
C ILE A 45 -21.58 -11.70 19.86
N GLN A 46 -22.34 -10.79 20.48
CA GLN A 46 -23.68 -11.10 20.99
C GLN A 46 -24.60 -11.61 19.86
N LYS A 47 -24.66 -10.92 18.72
CA LYS A 47 -25.45 -11.37 17.57
C LYS A 47 -25.01 -12.72 17.04
N GLY A 48 -23.71 -12.97 17.02
CA GLY A 48 -23.17 -14.28 16.65
C GLY A 48 -23.58 -15.39 17.61
N GLN A 49 -23.57 -15.13 18.92
CA GLN A 49 -24.04 -16.06 19.95
C GLN A 49 -25.55 -16.33 19.83
N GLU A 50 -26.35 -15.29 19.55
CA GLU A 50 -27.78 -15.44 19.26
C GLU A 50 -28.01 -16.32 18.02
N GLU A 51 -27.26 -16.08 16.94
CA GLU A 51 -27.35 -16.87 15.71
C GLU A 51 -26.89 -18.33 15.91
N LEU A 52 -25.92 -18.58 16.80
CA LEU A 52 -25.51 -19.94 17.16
C LEU A 52 -26.68 -20.74 17.77
N LEU A 53 -27.52 -20.11 18.59
CA LEU A 53 -28.72 -20.73 19.16
C LEU A 53 -29.79 -20.99 18.07
N VAL A 54 -29.93 -20.08 17.11
CA VAL A 54 -30.81 -20.26 15.94
C VAL A 54 -30.35 -21.46 15.11
N PHE A 55 -29.03 -21.55 14.85
CA PHE A 55 -28.42 -22.66 14.13
C PHE A 55 -28.64 -24.00 14.85
N GLU A 56 -28.39 -24.05 16.16
CA GLU A 56 -28.60 -25.25 16.96
C GLU A 56 -30.06 -25.71 16.91
N LYS A 57 -31.02 -24.79 17.04
CA LYS A 57 -32.44 -25.09 16.91
C LYS A 57 -32.78 -25.62 15.52
N ALA A 58 -32.34 -24.95 14.45
CA ALA A 58 -32.59 -25.36 13.08
C ALA A 58 -31.98 -26.74 12.77
N LEU A 59 -30.83 -27.05 13.37
CA LEU A 59 -30.16 -28.33 13.25
C LEU A 59 -30.99 -29.44 13.90
N HIS A 60 -31.46 -29.23 15.13
CA HIS A 60 -32.34 -30.18 15.84
C HIS A 60 -33.64 -30.44 15.08
N GLU A 61 -34.26 -29.40 14.51
CA GLU A 61 -35.44 -29.54 13.64
C GLU A 61 -35.14 -30.34 12.36
N TYR A 62 -33.90 -30.31 11.85
CA TYR A 62 -33.49 -31.06 10.66
C TYR A 62 -33.10 -32.52 10.94
N MET A 63 -32.59 -32.85 12.13
CA MET A 63 -32.09 -34.20 12.45
C MET A 63 -33.08 -35.33 12.11
N PRO A 64 -34.41 -35.21 12.38
CA PRO A 64 -35.39 -36.26 12.04
C PRO A 64 -35.46 -36.58 10.53
N PHE A 65 -35.10 -35.63 9.67
CA PHE A 65 -35.05 -35.83 8.21
C PHE A 65 -33.79 -36.55 7.74
N ASN A 66 -32.80 -36.77 8.62
CA ASN A 66 -31.57 -37.50 8.31
C ASN A 66 -31.09 -38.34 9.51
N PRO A 67 -31.87 -39.36 9.93
CA PRO A 67 -31.61 -40.12 11.16
C PRO A 67 -30.33 -40.97 11.10
N ALA A 68 -29.86 -41.30 9.90
CA ALA A 68 -28.65 -42.09 9.71
C ALA A 68 -27.35 -41.32 10.04
N LYS A 69 -27.42 -39.99 10.16
CA LYS A 69 -26.26 -39.14 10.43
C LYS A 69 -26.13 -38.86 11.93
N SER A 70 -24.98 -39.23 12.51
CA SER A 70 -24.60 -38.70 13.81
C SER A 70 -24.18 -37.23 13.68
N TRP A 71 -24.88 -36.35 14.40
CA TRP A 71 -24.58 -34.92 14.45
C TRP A 71 -23.57 -34.55 15.55
N SER A 72 -23.14 -35.53 16.34
CA SER A 72 -22.07 -35.40 17.32
C SER A 72 -20.72 -35.75 16.69
N PHE A 73 -20.14 -34.82 15.94
CA PHE A 73 -18.80 -34.93 15.37
C PHE A 73 -17.94 -33.72 15.73
N PRO A 74 -16.60 -33.84 15.79
CA PRO A 74 -15.73 -32.78 16.31
C PRO A 74 -15.98 -31.39 15.72
N LYS A 75 -16.17 -31.29 14.40
CA LYS A 75 -16.45 -30.01 13.73
C LYS A 75 -17.78 -29.36 14.15
N SER A 76 -18.81 -30.17 14.43
CA SER A 76 -20.09 -29.68 14.96
C SER A 76 -19.90 -29.08 16.35
N HIS A 77 -19.06 -29.72 17.17
CA HIS A 77 -18.75 -29.25 18.51
C HIS A 77 -17.91 -27.97 18.53
N THR A 78 -17.08 -27.73 17.51
CA THR A 78 -16.28 -26.51 17.40
C THR A 78 -17.15 -25.25 17.38
N HIS A 79 -18.34 -25.28 16.75
CA HIS A 79 -19.24 -24.13 16.73
C HIS A 79 -19.73 -23.75 18.14
N LYS A 80 -19.84 -24.71 19.06
CA LYS A 80 -20.31 -24.47 20.43
C LYS A 80 -19.41 -23.52 21.21
N HIS A 81 -18.11 -23.60 20.99
CA HIS A 81 -17.10 -22.79 21.67
C HIS A 81 -16.59 -21.63 20.80
N MET A 82 -17.16 -21.44 19.62
CA MET A 82 -16.58 -20.56 18.61
C MET A 82 -16.49 -19.11 19.06
N PHE A 83 -17.54 -18.59 19.72
CA PHE A 83 -17.53 -17.21 20.20
C PHE A 83 -16.72 -17.03 21.48
N ASP A 84 -16.62 -18.06 22.33
CA ASP A 84 -15.72 -18.06 23.48
C ASP A 84 -14.26 -18.04 23.03
N ASP A 85 -13.93 -18.84 22.01
CA ASP A 85 -12.63 -18.84 21.34
C ASP A 85 -12.35 -17.47 20.71
N ILE A 86 -13.34 -16.84 20.08
CA ILE A 86 -13.20 -15.48 19.52
C ILE A 86 -12.93 -14.46 20.62
N GLN A 87 -13.61 -14.54 21.76
CA GLN A 87 -13.37 -13.61 22.87
C GLN A 87 -11.99 -13.79 23.49
N GLN A 88 -11.55 -15.04 23.66
CA GLN A 88 -10.26 -15.34 24.32
C GLN A 88 -9.07 -15.13 23.40
N LYS A 89 -9.24 -15.37 22.09
CA LYS A 89 -8.15 -15.46 21.11
C LYS A 89 -8.26 -14.35 20.05
N GLY A 90 -9.37 -13.64 19.95
CA GLY A 90 -9.61 -12.62 18.93
C GLY A 90 -10.28 -13.22 17.69
N VAL A 91 -9.73 -13.04 16.50
CA VAL A 91 -10.44 -13.47 15.27
C VAL A 91 -10.08 -14.88 14.85
N THR A 92 -11.06 -15.62 14.30
CA THR A 92 -10.87 -16.98 13.75
C THR A 92 -9.75 -17.05 12.69
N ARG A 93 -9.51 -15.93 11.98
CA ARG A 93 -8.43 -15.82 10.99
C ARG A 93 -7.04 -16.03 11.57
N ASN A 94 -6.80 -15.69 12.83
CA ASN A 94 -5.47 -15.74 13.43
C ASN A 94 -5.02 -17.17 13.78
N TYR A 95 -5.95 -18.13 13.85
CA TYR A 95 -5.68 -19.50 14.29
C TYR A 95 -5.95 -20.54 13.20
N ASN A 96 -5.94 -20.14 11.93
CA ASN A 96 -6.08 -21.08 10.83
C ASN A 96 -4.72 -21.60 10.35
N THR A 97 -4.74 -22.75 9.68
CA THR A 97 -3.56 -23.41 9.12
C THR A 97 -3.23 -22.97 7.71
N LYS A 98 -3.97 -21.99 7.15
CA LYS A 98 -3.83 -21.54 5.75
C LYS A 98 -2.43 -21.01 5.41
N PRO A 99 -1.74 -20.25 6.29
CA PRO A 99 -0.36 -19.83 6.01
C PRO A 99 0.56 -21.02 5.73
N ASN A 100 0.55 -22.02 6.62
CA ASN A 100 1.37 -23.22 6.46
C ASN A 100 0.96 -24.05 5.24
N GLU A 101 -0.35 -24.17 5.00
CA GLU A 101 -0.86 -24.87 3.82
C GLU A 101 -0.40 -24.20 2.51
N LYS A 102 -0.38 -22.87 2.46
CA LYS A 102 0.07 -22.11 1.29
C LYS A 102 1.57 -22.31 1.04
N CYS A 103 2.38 -22.44 2.09
CA CYS A 103 3.81 -22.69 1.99
C CYS A 103 4.15 -24.04 1.34
N HIS A 104 3.27 -25.05 1.39
CA HIS A 104 3.54 -26.36 0.79
C HIS A 104 3.88 -26.30 -0.70
N GLY A 105 3.23 -25.42 -1.46
CA GLY A 105 3.53 -25.24 -2.89
C GLY A 105 4.95 -24.74 -3.14
N ALA A 106 5.38 -23.73 -2.37
CA ALA A 106 6.72 -23.17 -2.45
C ALA A 106 7.79 -24.19 -2.03
N PHE A 107 7.54 -24.96 -0.97
CA PHE A 107 8.45 -26.02 -0.52
C PHE A 107 8.55 -27.14 -1.54
N LYS A 108 7.44 -27.57 -2.15
CA LYS A 108 7.45 -28.59 -3.21
C LYS A 108 8.27 -28.14 -4.42
N ASN A 109 8.12 -26.88 -4.84
CA ASN A 109 8.90 -26.31 -5.94
C ASN A 109 10.38 -26.21 -5.59
N SER A 110 10.70 -25.73 -4.39
CA SER A 110 12.09 -25.62 -3.92
C SER A 110 12.76 -27.00 -3.84
N TYR A 111 12.06 -27.99 -3.29
CA TYR A 111 12.53 -29.38 -3.28
C TYR A 111 12.85 -29.88 -4.69
N LYS A 112 11.94 -29.69 -5.65
CA LYS A 112 12.06 -30.20 -7.02
C LYS A 112 13.13 -29.49 -7.85
N PHE A 113 13.25 -28.17 -7.73
CA PHE A 113 14.03 -27.35 -8.66
C PHE A 113 15.30 -26.74 -8.05
N ARG A 114 15.46 -26.78 -6.72
CA ARG A 114 16.54 -26.09 -6.00
C ARG A 114 17.33 -26.99 -5.07
N THR A 115 17.05 -28.30 -5.03
CA THR A 115 17.80 -29.25 -4.19
C THR A 115 18.35 -30.41 -5.01
N ASN A 116 19.38 -31.07 -4.46
CA ASN A 116 19.91 -32.33 -4.97
C ASN A 116 19.24 -33.58 -4.35
N PHE A 117 18.06 -33.43 -3.74
CA PHE A 117 17.28 -34.50 -3.07
C PHE A 117 17.97 -35.17 -1.87
N LYS A 118 19.07 -34.61 -1.36
CA LYS A 118 19.76 -35.07 -0.14
C LYS A 118 19.92 -33.91 0.81
N ASN A 119 19.76 -34.10 2.13
CA ASN A 119 19.90 -33.00 3.11
C ASN A 119 19.17 -31.72 2.65
N VAL A 120 17.88 -31.86 2.36
CA VAL A 120 17.11 -30.84 1.64
C VAL A 120 16.74 -29.64 2.48
N ALA A 121 16.56 -29.80 3.80
CA ALA A 121 16.10 -28.71 4.66
C ALA A 121 17.11 -27.53 4.72
N PRO A 122 18.42 -27.74 4.94
CA PRO A 122 19.39 -26.63 4.91
C PRO A 122 19.48 -25.94 3.53
N GLN A 123 19.31 -26.69 2.45
CA GLN A 123 19.30 -26.13 1.10
C GLN A 123 18.09 -25.21 0.89
N ILE A 124 16.89 -25.70 1.22
CA ILE A 124 15.65 -24.92 1.09
C ILE A 124 15.74 -23.66 1.97
N LEU A 125 16.20 -23.79 3.22
CA LEU A 125 16.36 -22.64 4.12
C LEU A 125 17.34 -21.59 3.58
N LYS A 126 18.46 -22.02 2.96
CA LYS A 126 19.41 -21.10 2.33
C LYS A 126 18.77 -20.30 1.21
N PHE A 127 17.98 -20.95 0.35
CA PHE A 127 17.27 -20.25 -0.74
C PHE A 127 16.15 -19.36 -0.23
N ASP A 128 15.42 -19.80 0.79
CA ASP A 128 14.36 -19.01 1.42
C ASP A 128 14.92 -17.74 2.06
N HIS A 129 16.03 -17.86 2.79
CA HIS A 129 16.74 -16.72 3.36
C HIS A 129 17.23 -15.75 2.28
N ALA A 130 17.86 -16.24 1.22
CA ALA A 130 18.30 -15.40 0.11
C ALA A 130 17.12 -14.67 -0.57
N ASN A 131 15.98 -15.35 -0.71
CA ASN A 131 14.77 -14.76 -1.27
C ASN A 131 14.19 -13.67 -0.34
N LEU A 132 14.17 -13.90 0.98
CA LEU A 132 13.75 -12.90 1.96
C LEU A 132 14.62 -11.65 1.89
N VAL A 133 15.95 -11.80 1.84
CA VAL A 133 16.89 -10.68 1.71
C VAL A 133 16.63 -9.89 0.43
N ALA A 134 16.43 -10.59 -0.70
CA ALA A 134 16.12 -9.93 -1.96
C ALA A 134 14.78 -9.17 -1.93
N THR A 135 13.75 -9.73 -1.28
CA THR A 135 12.47 -9.05 -1.09
C THR A 135 12.63 -7.79 -0.24
N VAL A 136 13.34 -7.86 0.89
CA VAL A 136 13.57 -6.68 1.76
C VAL A 136 14.28 -5.56 0.99
N ILE A 137 15.35 -5.89 0.24
CA ILE A 137 16.04 -4.89 -0.59
C ILE A 137 15.10 -4.27 -1.62
N ARG A 138 14.22 -5.08 -2.24
CA ARG A 138 13.24 -4.57 -3.22
C ARG A 138 12.22 -3.65 -2.54
N ASP A 139 11.69 -4.05 -1.39
CA ASP A 139 10.72 -3.25 -0.63
C ASP A 139 11.32 -1.90 -0.21
N ASP A 140 12.59 -1.87 0.20
CA ASP A 140 13.31 -0.63 0.55
C ASP A 140 13.49 0.30 -0.67
N ILE A 141 13.81 -0.26 -1.84
CA ILE A 141 13.90 0.50 -3.09
C ILE A 141 12.53 1.06 -3.47
N ASP A 142 11.48 0.22 -3.42
CA ASP A 142 10.12 0.62 -3.78
C ASP A 142 9.62 1.73 -2.84
N TYR A 143 9.94 1.66 -1.54
CA TYR A 143 9.65 2.71 -0.56
C TYR A 143 10.38 4.03 -0.89
N LEU A 144 11.66 3.95 -1.25
CA LEU A 144 12.45 5.12 -1.63
C LEU A 144 11.86 5.78 -2.88
N ASP A 145 11.56 5.01 -3.92
CA ASP A 145 10.99 5.50 -5.17
C ASP A 145 9.64 6.21 -4.94
N LEU A 146 8.78 5.66 -4.08
CA LEU A 146 7.52 6.31 -3.66
C LEU A 146 7.78 7.64 -2.95
N SER A 147 8.69 7.67 -1.98
CA SER A 147 9.01 8.90 -1.23
C SER A 147 9.56 10.01 -2.12
N GLN A 148 10.39 9.67 -3.12
CA GLN A 148 10.93 10.64 -4.07
C GLN A 148 9.86 11.16 -5.04
N ALA A 149 8.94 10.30 -5.47
CA ALA A 149 7.81 10.70 -6.30
C ALA A 149 6.89 11.69 -5.56
N GLU A 150 6.62 11.44 -4.27
CA GLU A 150 5.82 12.33 -3.42
C GLU A 150 6.52 13.69 -3.21
N ALA A 151 7.81 13.71 -2.90
CA ALA A 151 8.59 14.95 -2.74
C ALA A 151 8.66 15.79 -4.03
N SER A 152 8.74 15.13 -5.19
CA SER A 152 8.76 15.81 -6.50
C SER A 152 7.41 16.42 -6.89
N ALA A 153 6.31 15.86 -6.38
CA ALA A 153 4.96 16.38 -6.62
C ALA A 153 4.66 17.64 -5.78
N GLU A 154 5.24 17.77 -4.58
CA GLU A 154 5.10 18.95 -3.73
C GLU A 154 5.91 20.16 -4.24
N ASP A 155 7.09 19.94 -4.84
CA ASP A 155 7.95 21.02 -5.39
C ASP A 155 7.38 21.65 -6.68
N SER A 156 6.34 21.03 -7.28
CA SER A 156 5.70 21.50 -8.51
C SER A 156 4.75 22.71 -8.31
N GLN A 157 4.49 23.16 -7.07
CA GLN A 157 3.59 24.30 -6.80
C GLN A 157 4.27 25.68 -6.76
N ILE A 158 5.60 25.75 -6.86
CA ILE A 158 6.33 27.02 -6.93
C ILE A 158 6.95 27.19 -8.33
N GLN A 159 6.09 27.32 -9.36
CA GLN A 159 6.55 27.77 -10.67
C GLN A 159 6.69 29.31 -10.67
N VAL A 160 7.77 29.80 -10.08
CA VAL A 160 8.34 31.07 -10.55
C VAL A 160 9.00 30.76 -11.89
N THR A 161 8.62 31.46 -12.96
CA THR A 161 9.17 31.31 -14.31
C THR A 161 10.70 31.43 -14.28
N ARG A 162 11.39 30.29 -14.29
CA ARG A 162 12.86 30.21 -14.28
C ARG A 162 13.37 30.25 -15.72
N ASN A 163 13.99 31.36 -16.14
CA ASN A 163 14.87 31.36 -17.31
C ASN A 163 16.25 30.86 -16.87
N ILE A 164 16.39 29.54 -16.64
CA ILE A 164 17.67 28.92 -16.32
C ILE A 164 18.55 28.87 -17.57
N ILE A 165 19.77 29.39 -17.49
CA ILE A 165 20.84 29.03 -18.42
C ILE A 165 21.46 27.73 -17.91
N GLY A 166 21.20 26.62 -18.59
CA GLY A 166 21.61 25.29 -18.12
C GLY A 166 20.89 24.14 -18.81
N THR A 167 21.20 22.90 -18.42
CA THR A 167 20.41 21.71 -18.84
C THR A 167 19.29 21.46 -17.84
N ALA A 168 18.38 20.53 -18.16
CA ALA A 168 17.28 20.14 -17.27
C ALA A 168 17.74 19.69 -15.85
N HIS A 169 19.03 19.38 -15.66
CA HIS A 169 19.57 18.89 -14.38
C HIS A 169 20.71 19.74 -13.82
N VAL A 170 21.12 20.82 -14.50
CA VAL A 170 22.23 21.69 -14.08
C VAL A 170 21.85 23.13 -14.36
N SER A 171 21.60 23.91 -13.32
CA SER A 171 21.64 25.37 -13.37
C SER A 171 23.04 25.84 -12.95
N LEU A 172 23.65 26.74 -13.70
CA LEU A 172 24.78 27.50 -13.17
C LEU A 172 24.24 28.61 -12.24
N GLY A 173 25.16 29.24 -11.49
CA GLY A 173 24.99 30.43 -10.64
C GLY A 173 23.96 30.41 -9.49
N SER A 174 23.86 31.57 -8.82
CA SER A 174 23.13 31.80 -7.56
C SER A 174 22.05 32.85 -7.75
N GLN A 175 20.88 32.63 -7.17
CA GLN A 175 19.75 33.58 -7.17
C GLN A 175 20.18 34.93 -6.56
N CYS A 176 20.40 35.93 -7.40
CA CYS A 176 20.74 37.28 -6.95
C CYS A 176 19.72 38.28 -7.50
N ALA A 177 19.16 39.10 -6.61
CA ALA A 177 18.28 40.18 -7.03
C ALA A 177 19.03 41.11 -8.00
N PRO A 178 18.37 41.64 -9.06
CA PRO A 178 19.00 42.58 -9.98
C PRO A 178 19.56 43.79 -9.23
N VAL A 179 20.84 44.11 -9.45
CA VAL A 179 21.52 45.25 -8.82
C VAL A 179 21.77 46.33 -9.86
N ALA A 180 21.50 47.60 -9.53
CA ALA A 180 21.81 48.70 -10.44
C ALA A 180 23.33 48.91 -10.53
N PHE A 181 23.83 49.33 -11.70
CA PHE A 181 25.26 49.60 -11.86
C PHE A 181 25.81 50.64 -10.88
N SER A 182 24.99 51.63 -10.50
CA SER A 182 25.38 52.62 -9.48
C SER A 182 25.60 51.97 -8.12
N ASP A 183 24.63 51.19 -7.65
CA ASP A 183 24.71 50.48 -6.37
C ASP A 183 25.92 49.53 -6.33
N LEU A 184 26.20 48.83 -7.45
CA LEU A 184 27.36 47.92 -7.56
C LEU A 184 28.70 48.66 -7.49
N GLU A 185 28.80 49.84 -8.12
CA GLU A 185 30.00 50.67 -8.10
C GLU A 185 30.23 51.30 -6.72
N ASP A 186 29.15 51.64 -6.00
CA ASP A 186 29.20 52.21 -4.66
C ASP A 186 29.55 51.16 -3.60
N GLU A 187 28.92 49.98 -3.66
CA GLU A 187 29.17 48.85 -2.74
C GLU A 187 30.62 48.35 -2.83
N HIS A 188 31.19 48.33 -4.03
CA HIS A 188 32.57 47.92 -4.28
C HIS A 188 33.53 49.09 -4.51
N SER A 189 33.24 50.26 -3.94
CA SER A 189 34.04 51.49 -4.13
C SER A 189 35.50 51.39 -3.70
N ALA A 190 35.83 50.47 -2.79
CA ALA A 190 37.20 50.17 -2.37
C ALA A 190 38.02 49.40 -3.43
N ASP A 191 37.35 48.74 -4.39
CA ASP A 191 38.00 47.94 -5.43
C ASP A 191 38.11 48.74 -6.75
N SER A 192 39.35 48.91 -7.21
CA SER A 192 39.67 49.57 -8.48
C SER A 192 39.04 48.91 -9.71
N ALA A 193 38.69 47.61 -9.63
CA ALA A 193 38.01 46.88 -10.69
C ALA A 193 36.62 47.47 -10.97
N PHE A 194 35.89 47.84 -9.91
CA PHE A 194 34.53 48.34 -9.97
C PHE A 194 34.43 49.85 -10.23
N LYS A 195 35.55 50.59 -10.14
CA LYS A 195 35.55 52.01 -10.53
C LYS A 195 35.20 52.17 -12.02
N ASP A 196 34.15 52.94 -12.31
CA ASP A 196 33.59 53.15 -13.66
C ASP A 196 33.25 51.83 -14.39
N PHE A 197 32.88 50.78 -13.65
CA PHE A 197 32.56 49.45 -14.16
C PHE A 197 31.59 49.49 -15.35
N ARG A 198 30.51 50.26 -15.25
CA ARG A 198 29.50 50.41 -16.31
C ARG A 198 30.09 50.96 -17.62
N LYS A 199 31.08 51.85 -17.51
CA LYS A 199 31.77 52.41 -18.68
C LYS A 199 32.77 51.41 -19.27
N LYS A 200 33.45 50.63 -18.42
CA LYS A 200 34.37 49.58 -18.86
C LYS A 200 33.63 48.48 -19.63
N ILE A 201 32.51 47.99 -19.09
CA ILE A 201 31.70 46.96 -19.74
C ILE A 201 31.02 47.48 -21.01
N GLY A 202 30.52 48.73 -21.01
CA GLY A 202 30.00 49.40 -22.20
C GLY A 202 31.03 49.52 -23.33
N ARG A 203 32.28 49.88 -23.01
CA ARG A 203 33.38 49.91 -23.99
C ARG A 203 33.70 48.52 -24.54
N PHE A 204 33.72 47.50 -23.67
CA PHE A 204 33.95 46.12 -24.09
C PHE A 204 32.90 45.66 -25.11
N PHE A 205 31.61 45.81 -24.79
CA PHE A 205 30.53 45.42 -25.70
C PHE A 205 30.48 46.29 -26.95
N THR A 206 30.83 47.57 -26.85
CA THR A 206 30.94 48.44 -28.02
C THR A 206 31.97 47.91 -29.02
N ARG A 207 33.14 47.47 -28.51
CA ARG A 207 34.20 46.89 -29.33
C ARG A 207 33.82 45.51 -29.85
N TYR A 208 33.17 44.69 -29.03
CA TYR A 208 32.82 43.31 -29.38
C TYR A 208 31.68 43.25 -30.41
N LEU A 209 30.65 44.07 -30.26
CA LEU A 209 29.45 44.06 -31.11
C LEU A 209 29.54 45.02 -32.30
N GLY A 210 30.59 45.84 -32.39
CA GLY A 210 30.78 46.80 -33.48
C GLY A 210 29.76 47.95 -33.53
N ARG A 211 28.97 48.14 -32.46
CA ARG A 211 27.96 49.21 -32.32
C ARG A 211 28.09 49.88 -30.96
N LEU A 212 27.74 51.16 -30.86
CA LEU A 212 27.83 51.89 -29.60
C LEU A 212 26.86 51.32 -28.54
N VAL A 213 27.41 50.82 -27.44
CA VAL A 213 26.66 50.35 -26.26
C VAL A 213 27.03 51.23 -25.07
N ARG A 214 26.04 51.88 -24.46
CA ARG A 214 26.20 52.71 -23.26
C ARG A 214 25.20 52.26 -22.22
N PHE A 215 25.70 52.01 -21.01
CA PHE A 215 24.88 51.68 -19.85
C PHE A 215 24.68 52.92 -18.98
N GLY A 216 23.43 53.15 -18.58
CA GLY A 216 23.03 54.14 -17.60
C GLY A 216 23.31 53.68 -16.16
N PRO A 217 23.29 54.60 -15.19
CA PRO A 217 23.49 54.28 -13.78
C PRO A 217 22.34 53.46 -13.16
N SER A 218 21.14 53.57 -13.72
CA SER A 218 19.94 52.82 -13.33
C SER A 218 19.76 51.50 -14.08
N ASP A 219 20.63 51.19 -15.04
CA ASP A 219 20.58 49.91 -15.73
C ASP A 219 21.00 48.82 -14.75
N GLN A 220 20.29 47.69 -14.79
CA GLN A 220 20.46 46.61 -13.82
C GLN A 220 21.25 45.46 -14.42
N VAL A 221 22.14 44.88 -13.61
CA VAL A 221 22.80 43.62 -13.90
C VAL A 221 22.06 42.55 -13.12
N ASN A 222 21.56 41.55 -13.85
CA ASN A 222 21.10 40.32 -13.25
C ASN A 222 22.26 39.33 -13.21
N PHE A 223 22.60 38.83 -12.03
CA PHE A 223 23.63 37.82 -11.84
C PHE A 223 23.09 36.38 -11.92
N ASP A 224 21.84 36.21 -12.39
CA ASP A 224 21.29 34.94 -12.86
C ASP A 224 22.16 34.37 -14.00
N LEU A 225 23.24 33.71 -13.61
CA LEU A 225 23.84 32.60 -14.34
C LEU A 225 23.32 31.31 -13.74
#